data_AF-A0A1E4HAN0-F1
#
_entry.id   AF-A0A1E4HAN0-F1
#
_cell.length_a   1.000
_cell.length_b   1.000
_cell.length_c   1.000
_cell.angle_alpha   90.00
_cell.angle_beta   90.00
_cell.angle_gamma   90.00
#
_symmetry.space_group_name_H-M   'P 1'
#
loop_
_entity.id
_entity.type
_entity.pdbx_description
1 polymer ?
#
loop_
_entity_poly.entity_id
_entity_poly.type
_entity_poly.pdbx_seq_one_letter_code
_entity_poly.pdbx_strand_id
1 'polypeptide(L)'
;MLKHLLVQDGQTKFEDGSMDETDTLRQITRRLTLAASSRGSAALLVEAKALLGVLEGQPEGVVSDWLSGLRNQPGSVHALCAAERALLSDSSHQGRASLGEVLEAWTDIDVLDGVVRADEEAGAYTEERAPDRRKPHVVRIYAPGHPSSETSMVQLRMRIHPNPMADSMLWSERAMGDSDPVALAVALAAIDNVVEYLTLPRPAQLRTGPLDRFHPERFITQHPSARALGSLARARTRDKQSGLTMDDFNRVQEAVAKDAQSQLFELPLAVRHSLPALGSAPIAQAASLAAHLVMWMTAGRQIYDLPPALVERFKQTDVDDVPLPLLKFPYEGLYLYWGPQADLELEPGWLIDGAYVMTGVPGVLQLVVTAAPTDPVEGAWWSVKGEPYYFQAFEQDTLGMDVGTAVDTVLSKELAELRQRIAKPAMDVDATLHELVASGEVDPARAPKHVEDVSARTATQEWDRVSRRHAVYVASLKLVVNALCYLTAYPEDSIAEFPTGAPQHLVKSAESTDFKTAKSARGRLAELGYLPVHLCGKELASMNSMPVPEGHVRAHWRRGHWRRQPYGEGRALRKLIWVMPMLVGAGDKDEPLGHLYLVS
;
A
#
# COMPACT_ATOMS: atom_id res chain seq x y z
N MET A 1 1.84 58.58 34.86
CA MET A 1 1.15 57.59 35.72
C MET A 1 1.47 56.13 35.36
N LEU A 2 1.61 55.75 34.08
CA LEU A 2 2.12 54.41 33.71
C LEU A 2 3.63 54.19 33.94
N LYS A 3 4.46 55.25 33.94
CA LYS A 3 5.90 55.14 34.29
C LYS A 3 6.20 54.87 35.78
N HIS A 4 5.22 54.98 36.68
CA HIS A 4 5.44 54.79 38.13
C HIS A 4 4.97 53.44 38.67
N LEU A 5 4.28 52.61 37.87
CA LEU A 5 3.81 51.28 38.29
C LEU A 5 4.84 50.16 38.09
N LEU A 6 5.98 50.44 37.47
CA LEU A 6 7.02 49.43 37.15
C LEU A 6 8.21 49.40 38.14
N VAL A 7 8.16 50.14 39.24
CA VAL A 7 9.30 50.25 40.19
C VAL A 7 9.04 49.61 41.56
N GLN A 8 7.86 49.04 41.81
CA GLN A 8 7.58 48.30 43.04
C GLN A 8 7.30 46.82 42.77
N ASP A 9 8.33 46.11 42.32
CA ASP A 9 8.64 44.75 42.81
C ASP A 9 10.04 44.33 42.34
N GLY A 10 11.02 44.56 43.21
CA GLY A 10 12.18 43.70 43.42
C GLY A 10 13.04 43.26 42.23
N GLN A 11 14.01 44.12 41.88
CA GLN A 11 15.34 43.82 41.33
C GLN A 11 15.46 43.40 39.86
N THR A 12 15.61 44.42 39.01
CA THR A 12 16.75 44.51 38.08
C THR A 12 17.04 45.99 37.87
N LYS A 13 18.20 46.44 38.36
CA LYS A 13 18.72 47.78 38.04
C LYS A 13 19.08 47.79 36.56
N PHE A 14 18.40 48.60 35.77
CA PHE A 14 18.90 49.01 34.46
C PHE A 14 19.82 50.20 34.69
N GLU A 15 21.13 49.93 34.66
CA GLU A 15 22.14 50.99 34.53
C GLU A 15 22.11 51.53 33.10
N ASP A 16 22.18 52.85 32.97
CA ASP A 16 22.22 53.60 31.72
C ASP A 16 23.34 53.10 30.80
N GLY A 17 22.97 52.28 29.81
CA GLY A 17 23.79 51.90 28.67
C GLY A 17 22.86 51.55 27.53
N SER A 18 23.02 52.19 26.37
CA SER A 18 22.14 52.02 25.20
C SER A 18 22.01 50.54 24.81
N MET A 19 20.91 49.91 25.21
CA MET A 19 20.57 48.54 24.84
C MET A 19 19.88 48.60 23.47
N ASP A 20 20.35 47.81 22.52
CA ASP A 20 19.75 47.68 21.18
C ASP A 20 18.27 47.28 21.34
N GLU A 21 17.37 48.05 20.72
CA GLU A 21 15.92 47.88 20.83
C GLU A 21 15.49 46.46 20.40
N THR A 22 16.22 45.87 19.45
CA THR A 22 16.07 44.49 18.99
C THR A 22 16.38 43.45 20.09
N ASP A 23 17.35 43.73 20.95
CA ASP A 23 17.76 42.85 22.04
C ASP A 23 16.73 42.84 23.18
N THR A 24 16.03 43.96 23.37
CA THR A 24 14.91 44.07 24.31
C THR A 24 13.73 43.20 23.87
N LEU A 25 13.35 43.27 22.59
CA LEU A 25 12.29 42.42 22.01
C LEU A 25 12.65 40.93 22.07
N ARG A 26 13.91 40.56 21.84
CA ARG A 26 14.40 39.19 21.96
C ARG A 26 14.39 38.68 23.42
N GLN A 27 14.76 39.50 24.39
CA GLN A 27 14.69 39.12 25.81
C GLN A 27 13.24 38.91 26.27
N ILE A 28 12.32 39.80 25.90
CA ILE A 28 10.89 39.63 26.19
C ILE A 28 10.34 38.35 25.55
N THR A 29 10.72 38.07 24.31
CA THR A 29 10.34 36.82 23.60
C THR A 29 10.82 35.57 24.34
N ARG A 30 12.07 35.56 24.83
CA ARG A 30 12.61 34.43 25.60
C ARG A 30 11.86 34.22 26.92
N ARG A 31 11.55 35.31 27.63
CA ARG A 31 10.75 35.25 28.87
C ARG A 31 9.33 34.79 28.61
N LEU A 32 8.69 35.24 27.53
CA LEU A 32 7.39 34.74 27.06
C LEU A 32 7.43 33.24 26.78
N THR A 33 8.47 32.75 26.12
CA THR A 33 8.63 31.33 25.80
C THR A 33 8.81 30.48 27.06
N LEU A 34 9.57 30.96 28.03
CA LEU A 34 9.73 30.33 29.35
C LEU A 34 8.44 30.38 30.18
N ALA A 35 7.69 31.48 30.14
CA ALA A 35 6.42 31.64 30.84
C ALA A 35 5.33 30.73 30.26
N ALA A 36 5.25 30.62 28.94
CA ALA A 36 4.33 29.70 28.26
C ALA A 36 4.61 28.22 28.61
N SER A 37 5.88 27.88 28.83
CA SER A 37 6.30 26.52 29.17
C SER A 37 6.03 26.14 30.63
N SER A 38 5.92 27.10 31.55
CA SER A 38 5.82 26.86 33.00
C SER A 38 4.39 26.86 33.58
N ARG A 39 3.34 26.91 32.72
CA ARG A 39 1.90 26.89 33.09
C ARG A 39 1.40 28.00 34.03
N GLY A 40 2.15 29.10 34.21
CA GLY A 40 1.72 30.25 35.02
C GLY A 40 1.02 31.34 34.20
N SER A 41 -0.31 31.43 34.25
CA SER A 41 -1.10 32.39 33.44
C SER A 41 -0.80 33.87 33.78
N ALA A 42 -0.49 34.18 35.04
CA ALA A 42 -0.20 35.54 35.48
C ALA A 42 1.16 36.05 34.95
N ALA A 43 2.19 35.20 34.97
CA ALA A 43 3.51 35.55 34.43
C ALA A 43 3.46 35.78 32.91
N LEU A 44 2.70 34.94 32.21
CA LEU A 44 2.47 35.06 30.77
C LEU A 44 1.78 36.39 30.42
N LEU A 45 0.75 36.78 31.18
CA LEU A 45 0.03 38.04 30.97
C LEU A 45 0.91 39.28 31.20
N VAL A 46 1.80 39.24 32.20
CA VAL A 46 2.74 40.35 32.48
C VAL A 46 3.71 40.54 31.31
N GLU A 47 4.31 39.46 30.82
CA GLU A 47 5.25 39.53 29.70
C GLU A 47 4.54 39.87 28.37
N ALA A 48 3.28 39.44 28.20
CA ALA A 48 2.45 39.80 27.03
C ALA A 48 2.16 41.31 26.98
N LYS A 49 1.80 41.91 28.12
CA LYS A 49 1.61 43.37 28.22
C LYS A 49 2.91 44.15 28.01
N ALA A 50 4.03 43.61 28.50
CA ALA A 50 5.35 44.20 28.29
C ALA A 50 5.74 44.19 26.81
N LEU A 51 5.47 43.09 26.09
CA LEU A 51 5.69 43.00 24.66
C LEU A 51 4.86 44.04 23.90
N LEU A 52 3.56 44.10 24.16
CA LEU A 52 2.64 45.01 23.48
C LEU A 52 3.04 46.48 23.70
N GLY A 53 3.40 46.84 24.93
CA GLY A 53 3.89 48.19 25.25
C GLY A 53 5.26 48.55 24.66
N VAL A 54 6.10 47.55 24.33
CA VAL A 54 7.34 47.81 23.59
C VAL A 54 7.06 47.96 22.11
N LEU A 55 6.18 47.11 21.52
CA LEU A 55 5.81 47.17 20.11
C LEU A 55 5.10 48.48 19.74
N GLU A 56 4.29 49.03 20.64
CA GLU A 56 3.66 50.35 20.52
C GLU A 56 4.71 51.48 20.60
N GLY A 57 5.51 51.65 19.54
CA GLY A 57 6.48 52.75 19.41
C GLY A 57 7.81 52.41 18.71
N GLN A 58 8.00 51.19 18.21
CA GLN A 58 9.26 50.78 17.54
C GLN A 58 9.26 51.12 16.04
N PRO A 59 10.45 51.38 15.44
CA PRO A 59 10.58 51.54 13.99
C PRO A 59 10.30 50.21 13.25
N GLU A 60 9.67 50.30 12.08
CA GLU A 60 9.28 49.16 11.23
C GLU A 60 10.42 48.15 10.98
N GLY A 61 11.62 48.66 10.65
CA GLY A 61 12.78 47.80 10.40
C GLY A 61 13.20 46.96 11.61
N VAL A 62 13.08 47.51 12.83
CA VAL A 62 13.43 46.81 14.08
C VAL A 62 12.42 45.69 14.38
N VAL A 63 11.13 45.94 14.13
CA VAL A 63 10.07 44.95 14.33
C VAL A 63 10.14 43.85 13.27
N SER A 64 10.41 44.20 12.00
CA SER A 64 10.56 43.24 10.90
C SER A 64 11.79 42.33 11.07
N ASP A 65 12.93 42.88 11.49
CA ASP A 65 14.14 42.10 11.78
C ASP A 65 13.94 41.16 12.99
N TRP A 66 13.18 41.61 14.00
CA TRP A 66 12.81 40.79 15.14
C TRP A 66 11.84 39.64 14.75
N LEU A 67 10.81 39.91 13.95
CA LEU A 67 9.87 38.91 13.41
C LEU A 67 10.57 37.87 12.52
N SER A 68 11.55 38.30 11.72
CA SER A 68 12.38 37.40 10.91
C SER A 68 13.27 36.51 11.77
N GLY A 69 13.83 37.04 12.85
CA GLY A 69 14.60 36.26 13.83
C GLY A 69 13.77 35.26 14.64
N LEU A 70 12.49 35.58 14.89
CA LEU A 70 11.52 34.73 15.61
C LEU A 70 11.23 33.42 14.89
N ARG A 71 11.12 33.45 13.55
CA ARG A 71 10.87 32.26 12.70
C ARG A 71 11.93 31.17 12.88
N ASN A 72 13.14 31.56 13.25
CA ASN A 72 14.28 30.65 13.45
C ASN A 72 14.44 30.18 14.91
N GLN A 73 13.54 30.57 15.83
CA GLN A 73 13.60 30.20 17.25
C GLN A 73 12.44 29.25 17.63
N PRO A 74 12.71 28.01 18.04
CA PRO A 74 11.68 27.03 18.41
C PRO A 74 10.78 27.50 19.56
N GLY A 75 9.46 27.35 19.40
CA GLY A 75 8.46 27.64 20.46
C GLY A 75 8.04 29.11 20.60
N SER A 76 8.65 30.00 19.83
CA SER A 76 8.43 31.45 19.91
C SER A 76 7.05 31.89 19.40
N VAL A 77 6.58 31.30 18.29
CA VAL A 77 5.24 31.51 17.73
C VAL A 77 4.16 31.04 18.69
N HIS A 78 4.37 29.89 19.34
CA HIS A 78 3.45 29.38 20.36
C HIS A 78 3.34 30.32 21.57
N ALA A 79 4.47 30.90 22.00
CA ALA A 79 4.52 31.87 23.09
C ALA A 79 3.74 33.15 22.76
N LEU A 80 3.83 33.65 21.51
CA LEU A 80 3.05 34.79 21.02
C LEU A 80 1.55 34.50 20.97
N CYS A 81 1.14 33.33 20.48
CA CYS A 81 -0.27 32.93 20.50
C CYS A 81 -0.82 32.69 21.92
N ALA A 82 0.04 32.26 22.86
CA ALA A 82 -0.33 32.13 24.27
C ALA A 82 -0.45 33.51 24.95
N ALA A 83 0.45 34.44 24.63
CA ALA A 83 0.41 35.83 25.06
C ALA A 83 -0.88 36.53 24.60
N GLU A 84 -1.24 36.36 23.33
CA GLU A 84 -2.46 36.91 22.75
C GLU A 84 -3.72 36.43 23.48
N ARG A 85 -3.80 35.11 23.73
CA ARG A 85 -4.91 34.53 24.50
C ARG A 85 -4.97 35.05 25.93
N ALA A 86 -3.82 35.26 26.57
CA ALA A 86 -3.76 35.85 27.90
C ALA A 86 -4.32 37.29 27.89
N LEU A 87 -3.91 38.12 26.93
CA LEU A 87 -4.37 39.49 26.77
C LEU A 87 -5.88 39.57 26.52
N LEU A 88 -6.41 38.74 25.61
CA LEU A 88 -7.84 38.68 25.29
C LEU A 88 -8.71 38.18 26.46
N SER A 89 -8.13 37.40 27.37
CA SER A 89 -8.82 36.92 28.58
C SER A 89 -8.82 37.92 29.74
N ASP A 90 -8.05 39.00 29.65
CA ASP A 90 -7.97 40.04 30.66
C ASP A 90 -9.03 41.12 30.42
N SER A 91 -9.95 41.28 31.37
CA SER A 91 -11.04 42.26 31.30
C SER A 91 -10.54 43.71 31.23
N SER A 92 -9.32 43.99 31.72
CA SER A 92 -8.69 45.32 31.61
C SER A 92 -8.17 45.66 30.21
N HIS A 93 -8.13 44.67 29.30
CA HIS A 93 -7.69 44.81 27.92
C HIS A 93 -8.86 44.89 26.92
N GLN A 94 -10.11 44.82 27.38
CA GLN A 94 -11.30 44.94 26.54
C GLN A 94 -11.34 46.31 25.82
N GLY A 95 -11.24 46.28 24.49
CA GLY A 95 -11.33 47.47 23.63
C GLY A 95 -9.99 48.10 23.22
N ARG A 96 -8.85 47.44 23.48
CA ARG A 96 -7.54 47.80 22.90
C ARG A 96 -7.17 46.86 21.75
N ALA A 97 -6.29 47.31 20.86
CA ALA A 97 -5.81 46.51 19.73
C ALA A 97 -5.19 45.20 20.22
N SER A 98 -5.48 44.12 19.50
CA SER A 98 -4.92 42.79 19.75
C SER A 98 -3.44 42.74 19.35
N LEU A 99 -2.66 41.77 19.85
CA LEU A 99 -1.27 41.61 19.41
C LEU A 99 -1.22 41.31 17.90
N GLY A 100 -2.24 40.60 17.38
CA GLY A 100 -2.41 40.37 15.95
C GLY A 100 -2.62 41.66 15.15
N GLU A 101 -3.53 42.52 15.60
CA GLU A 101 -3.84 43.82 14.94
C GLU A 101 -2.64 44.77 14.99
N VAL A 102 -1.88 44.76 16.09
CA VAL A 102 -0.65 45.56 16.20
C VAL A 102 0.43 45.04 15.26
N LEU A 103 0.52 43.73 15.00
CA LEU A 103 1.52 43.13 14.11
C LEU A 103 1.13 43.14 12.63
N GLU A 104 -0.18 43.15 12.32
CA GLU A 104 -0.71 43.33 10.96
C GLU A 104 -0.25 44.64 10.31
N ALA A 105 -0.07 45.70 11.10
CA ALA A 105 0.44 46.98 10.62
C ALA A 105 1.91 46.95 10.15
N TRP A 106 2.64 45.84 10.36
CA TRP A 106 4.09 45.76 10.12
C TRP A 106 4.53 44.46 9.43
N THR A 107 3.63 43.71 8.80
CA THR A 107 3.97 42.46 8.08
C THR A 107 3.98 42.67 6.57
N ASP A 108 5.11 42.29 5.97
CA ASP A 108 5.36 42.34 4.52
C ASP A 108 4.40 41.37 3.76
N ILE A 109 3.95 41.83 2.59
CA ILE A 109 2.67 41.55 1.94
C ILE A 109 2.46 40.10 1.43
N ASP A 110 3.50 39.29 1.29
CA ASP A 110 3.42 38.03 0.54
C ASP A 110 2.78 36.84 1.30
N VAL A 111 2.65 36.89 2.63
CA VAL A 111 2.02 35.81 3.42
C VAL A 111 0.52 36.07 3.66
N LEU A 112 0.11 37.34 3.69
CA LEU A 112 -1.28 37.72 3.86
C LEU A 112 -2.07 37.59 2.56
N ASP A 113 -1.49 37.74 1.37
CA ASP A 113 -2.21 37.52 0.11
C ASP A 113 -2.79 36.10 0.01
N GLY A 114 -2.13 35.09 0.57
CA GLY A 114 -2.67 33.72 0.64
C GLY A 114 -3.84 33.55 1.63
N VAL A 115 -3.82 34.30 2.74
CA VAL A 115 -4.84 34.24 3.81
C VAL A 115 -6.03 35.14 3.49
N VAL A 116 -5.79 36.33 2.97
CA VAL A 116 -6.79 37.30 2.51
C VAL A 116 -7.54 36.73 1.31
N ARG A 117 -6.87 36.09 0.35
CA ARG A 117 -7.57 35.45 -0.77
C ARG A 117 -8.42 34.26 -0.33
N ALA A 118 -7.97 33.51 0.68
CA ALA A 118 -8.76 32.44 1.28
C ALA A 118 -9.97 32.98 2.08
N ASP A 119 -9.84 34.14 2.74
CA ASP A 119 -10.91 34.82 3.47
C ASP A 119 -11.93 35.50 2.53
N GLU A 120 -11.48 36.08 1.41
CA GLU A 120 -12.33 36.63 0.35
C GLU A 120 -13.10 35.53 -0.41
N GLU A 121 -12.43 34.42 -0.75
CA GLU A 121 -13.07 33.23 -1.35
C GLU A 121 -14.08 32.58 -0.38
N ALA A 122 -13.79 32.57 0.93
CA ALA A 122 -14.71 32.11 1.97
C ALA A 122 -15.90 33.07 2.16
N GLY A 123 -15.66 34.38 2.14
CA GLY A 123 -16.68 35.42 2.23
C GLY A 123 -17.69 35.36 1.08
N ALA A 124 -17.19 35.27 -0.16
CA ALA A 124 -18.01 35.14 -1.36
C ALA A 124 -18.86 33.85 -1.34
N TYR A 125 -18.31 32.73 -0.86
CA TYR A 125 -19.03 31.45 -0.72
C TYR A 125 -20.11 31.49 0.38
N THR A 126 -19.89 32.25 1.45
CA THR A 126 -20.84 32.41 2.55
C THR A 126 -22.05 33.27 2.15
N GLU A 127 -21.81 34.33 1.37
CA GLU A 127 -22.86 35.20 0.81
C GLU A 127 -23.74 34.48 -0.22
N GLU A 128 -23.19 33.54 -0.99
CA GLU A 128 -23.93 32.83 -2.04
C GLU A 128 -24.84 31.70 -1.53
N ARG A 129 -24.58 31.12 -0.33
CA ARG A 129 -25.25 29.87 0.11
C ARG A 129 -25.96 29.85 1.45
N ALA A 130 -25.73 30.75 2.41
CA ALA A 130 -26.50 30.74 3.66
C ALA A 130 -26.38 32.04 4.49
N PRO A 131 -27.38 32.94 4.47
CA PRO A 131 -27.33 34.20 5.23
C PRO A 131 -27.41 34.06 6.76
N ASP A 132 -27.66 32.86 7.30
CA ASP A 132 -28.26 32.70 8.64
C ASP A 132 -27.55 31.72 9.59
N ARG A 133 -26.25 31.43 9.39
CA ARG A 133 -25.48 30.60 10.34
C ARG A 133 -24.53 31.44 11.21
N ARG A 134 -24.68 31.29 12.53
CA ARG A 134 -23.84 31.88 13.59
C ARG A 134 -22.36 31.52 13.39
N LYS A 135 -21.49 32.50 13.66
CA LYS A 135 -20.01 32.39 13.66
C LYS A 135 -19.52 31.14 14.42
N PRO A 136 -18.52 30.40 13.92
CA PRO A 136 -18.02 29.19 14.58
C PRO A 136 -17.38 29.52 15.93
N HIS A 137 -17.64 28.64 16.91
CA HIS A 137 -17.15 28.72 18.28
C HIS A 137 -16.20 27.55 18.55
N VAL A 138 -14.94 27.88 18.88
CA VAL A 138 -13.95 27.05 19.61
C VAL A 138 -13.13 26.04 18.78
N VAL A 139 -11.84 26.36 18.59
CA VAL A 139 -10.77 25.39 18.27
C VAL A 139 -10.30 24.72 19.56
N ARG A 140 -10.33 23.37 19.64
CA ARG A 140 -9.76 22.61 20.77
C ARG A 140 -8.51 21.87 20.32
N ILE A 141 -7.34 22.40 20.67
CA ILE A 141 -6.03 21.79 20.43
C ILE A 141 -5.68 20.91 21.63
N TYR A 142 -5.61 19.60 21.45
CA TYR A 142 -5.12 18.66 22.47
C TYR A 142 -3.70 18.20 22.09
N ALA A 143 -2.68 18.88 22.59
CA ALA A 143 -1.29 18.46 22.45
C ALA A 143 -0.72 18.02 23.81
N PRO A 144 -0.65 16.72 24.12
CA PRO A 144 0.14 16.24 25.24
C PRO A 144 1.62 16.18 24.81
N GLY A 145 2.38 17.23 25.10
CA GLY A 145 3.83 17.24 24.94
C GLY A 145 4.33 17.49 23.51
N HIS A 146 5.53 18.06 23.43
CA HIS A 146 6.22 18.39 22.19
C HIS A 146 6.41 17.15 21.28
N PRO A 147 6.21 17.26 19.95
CA PRO A 147 6.82 16.34 19.00
C PRO A 147 8.31 16.72 18.90
N SER A 148 9.16 15.96 19.58
CA SER A 148 10.62 16.04 19.40
C SER A 148 11.19 14.75 18.82
N SER A 149 10.34 13.84 18.35
CA SER A 149 10.77 12.54 17.84
C SER A 149 10.26 12.30 16.43
N GLU A 150 11.10 11.70 15.59
CA GLU A 150 10.85 11.29 14.18
C GLU A 150 9.72 10.23 14.01
N THR A 151 8.84 10.10 14.99
CA THR A 151 7.91 8.97 15.20
C THR A 151 6.44 9.39 15.34
N SER A 152 6.10 10.66 15.15
CA SER A 152 4.74 11.18 15.33
C SER A 152 4.06 11.55 14.00
N MET A 153 2.76 11.27 13.88
CA MET A 153 1.88 11.78 12.80
C MET A 153 0.86 12.75 13.39
N VAL A 154 0.35 13.66 12.56
CA VAL A 154 -0.67 14.64 12.96
C VAL A 154 -2.00 14.24 12.30
N GLN A 155 -3.07 14.05 13.07
CA GLN A 155 -4.42 13.84 12.56
C GLN A 155 -5.28 15.07 12.87
N LEU A 156 -5.90 15.63 11.83
CA LEU A 156 -6.97 16.62 11.95
C LEU A 156 -8.31 15.90 11.85
N ARG A 157 -9.22 16.11 12.80
CA ARG A 157 -10.62 15.64 12.71
C ARG A 157 -11.54 16.84 12.60
N MET A 158 -12.41 16.81 11.59
CA MET A 158 -13.41 17.85 11.35
C MET A 158 -14.78 17.30 11.73
N ARG A 159 -15.60 18.08 12.45
CA ARG A 159 -16.98 17.71 12.76
C ARG A 159 -17.95 18.71 12.15
N ILE A 160 -18.68 18.29 11.13
CA ILE A 160 -19.72 19.09 10.48
C ILE A 160 -21.05 18.87 11.23
N HIS A 161 -21.54 19.84 12.00
CA HIS A 161 -22.88 19.74 12.58
C HIS A 161 -23.95 19.95 11.48
N PRO A 162 -25.00 19.10 11.34
CA PRO A 162 -25.47 18.05 12.25
C PRO A 162 -25.08 16.62 11.85
N ASN A 163 -24.19 16.43 10.87
CA ASN A 163 -23.85 15.13 10.34
C ASN A 163 -22.65 14.52 11.09
N PRO A 164 -22.80 13.41 11.83
CA PRO A 164 -21.74 12.85 12.68
C PRO A 164 -20.58 12.19 11.93
N MET A 165 -20.52 12.27 10.59
CA MET A 165 -19.35 11.82 9.83
C MET A 165 -18.20 12.80 10.11
N ALA A 166 -17.35 12.44 11.07
CA ALA A 166 -16.11 13.16 11.33
C ALA A 166 -15.11 12.81 10.23
N ASP A 167 -14.98 13.66 9.22
CA ASP A 167 -13.91 13.49 8.24
C ASP A 167 -12.57 13.71 8.96
N SER A 168 -11.68 12.74 8.84
CA SER A 168 -10.36 12.77 9.46
C SER A 168 -9.27 12.74 8.40
N MET A 169 -8.31 13.66 8.52
CA MET A 169 -7.18 13.79 7.60
C MET A 169 -5.88 13.59 8.37
N LEU A 170 -5.00 12.75 7.84
CA LEU A 170 -3.70 12.46 8.44
C LEU A 170 -2.57 13.16 7.67
N TRP A 171 -1.66 13.78 8.40
CA TRP A 171 -0.49 14.52 7.92
C TRP A 171 0.79 13.95 8.53
N SER A 172 1.84 13.95 7.72
CA SER A 172 3.21 13.66 8.16
C SER A 172 4.03 14.96 8.13
N GLU A 173 4.67 15.32 9.25
CA GLU A 173 5.37 16.61 9.47
C GLU A 173 6.44 17.00 8.42
N ARG A 174 6.88 16.09 7.53
CA ARG A 174 7.98 16.35 6.58
C ARG A 174 7.61 16.38 5.09
N ALA A 175 6.34 16.19 4.71
CA ALA A 175 6.04 15.81 3.32
C ALA A 175 5.55 16.93 2.39
N MET A 176 5.31 18.16 2.87
CA MET A 176 5.08 19.31 2.00
C MET A 176 5.89 20.49 2.55
N GLY A 177 6.82 21.01 1.75
CA GLY A 177 7.71 22.11 2.15
C GLY A 177 6.97 23.42 2.49
N ASP A 178 5.71 23.54 2.07
CA ASP A 178 4.99 24.81 2.02
C ASP A 178 3.64 24.82 2.78
N SER A 179 3.30 23.77 3.52
CA SER A 179 2.01 23.69 4.22
C SER A 179 2.18 23.31 5.70
N ASP A 180 1.69 24.16 6.62
CA ASP A 180 1.67 23.94 8.07
C ASP A 180 0.31 23.36 8.51
N PRO A 181 0.27 22.19 9.19
CA PRO A 181 -0.99 21.52 9.54
C PRO A 181 -1.83 22.34 10.49
N VAL A 182 -1.16 23.15 11.32
CA VAL A 182 -1.80 24.04 12.27
C VAL A 182 -2.44 25.22 11.54
N ALA A 183 -1.75 25.80 10.55
CA ALA A 183 -2.31 26.88 9.74
C ALA A 183 -3.54 26.42 8.94
N LEU A 184 -3.50 25.23 8.33
CA LEU A 184 -4.66 24.66 7.63
C LEU A 184 -5.81 24.33 8.59
N ALA A 185 -5.53 23.78 9.78
CA ALA A 185 -6.55 23.51 10.79
C ALA A 185 -7.26 24.79 11.26
N VAL A 186 -6.50 25.89 11.39
CA VAL A 186 -7.04 27.21 11.74
C VAL A 186 -7.92 27.75 10.60
N ALA A 187 -7.47 27.65 9.35
CA ALA A 187 -8.27 28.06 8.18
C ALA A 187 -9.56 27.24 8.04
N LEU A 188 -9.49 25.92 8.21
CA LEU A 188 -10.67 25.04 8.16
C LEU A 188 -11.63 25.29 9.33
N ALA A 189 -11.13 25.68 10.51
CA ALA A 189 -11.98 26.05 11.64
C ALA A 189 -12.76 27.36 11.44
N ALA A 190 -12.35 28.21 10.48
CA ALA A 190 -13.15 29.37 10.07
C ALA A 190 -14.39 28.95 9.26
N ILE A 191 -14.33 27.79 8.59
CA ILE A 191 -15.38 27.23 7.73
C ILE A 191 -16.26 26.22 8.51
N ASP A 192 -15.66 25.46 9.43
CA ASP A 192 -16.30 24.36 10.17
C ASP A 192 -16.33 24.56 11.69
N ASN A 193 -17.38 24.05 12.34
CA ASN A 193 -17.68 24.41 13.73
C ASN A 193 -16.74 23.77 14.78
N VAL A 194 -16.03 22.67 14.47
CA VAL A 194 -15.06 22.05 15.40
C VAL A 194 -13.97 21.31 14.61
N VAL A 195 -12.72 21.74 14.77
CA VAL A 195 -11.51 21.03 14.30
C VAL A 195 -10.72 20.53 15.51
N GLU A 196 -10.48 19.22 15.60
CA GLU A 196 -9.63 18.60 16.62
C GLU A 196 -8.25 18.28 16.01
N TYR A 197 -7.19 18.78 16.65
CA TYR A 197 -5.80 18.44 16.32
C TYR A 197 -5.31 17.35 17.27
N LEU A 198 -4.91 16.21 16.73
CA LEU A 198 -4.43 15.05 17.48
C LEU A 198 -3.04 14.63 16.99
N THR A 199 -2.08 14.54 17.91
CA THR A 199 -0.80 13.85 17.62
C THR A 199 -1.01 12.36 17.85
N LEU A 200 -0.78 11.55 16.81
CA LEU A 200 -0.87 10.09 16.87
C LEU A 200 0.52 9.46 16.75
N PRO A 201 0.78 8.36 17.47
CA PRO A 201 1.93 7.52 17.15
C PRO A 201 1.79 7.02 15.70
N ARG A 202 2.91 6.90 14.98
CA ARG A 202 2.94 6.28 13.66
C ARG A 202 2.20 4.93 13.71
N PRO A 203 1.37 4.58 12.70
CA PRO A 203 0.69 3.30 12.65
C PRO A 203 1.69 2.17 12.88
N ALA A 204 1.25 1.15 13.64
CA ALA A 204 2.09 0.08 14.12
C ALA A 204 2.87 -0.58 12.98
N GLN A 205 4.10 -1.03 13.29
CA GLN A 205 4.95 -1.83 12.41
C GLN A 205 4.14 -2.91 11.69
N LEU A 206 4.52 -3.19 10.42
CA LEU A 206 3.92 -4.26 9.63
C LEU A 206 3.70 -5.49 10.49
N ARG A 207 2.45 -5.96 10.54
CA ARG A 207 2.17 -7.26 11.12
C ARG A 207 2.82 -8.26 10.19
N THR A 208 3.78 -9.02 10.70
CA THR A 208 4.39 -10.12 9.94
C THR A 208 3.92 -11.46 10.50
N GLY A 209 3.28 -12.26 9.67
CA GLY A 209 2.95 -13.65 9.95
C GLY A 209 4.14 -14.59 9.69
N PRO A 210 4.12 -15.82 10.26
CA PRO A 210 5.19 -16.80 10.05
C PRO A 210 5.31 -17.30 8.60
N LEU A 211 4.27 -17.05 7.79
CA LEU A 211 4.18 -17.48 6.40
C LEU A 211 4.11 -16.32 5.39
N ASP A 212 4.37 -15.09 5.82
CA ASP A 212 4.24 -13.89 4.97
C ASP A 212 5.18 -13.85 3.75
N ARG A 213 6.16 -14.76 3.66
CA ARG A 213 6.92 -14.92 2.42
C ARG A 213 6.07 -15.45 1.27
N PHE A 214 4.98 -16.16 1.56
CA PHE A 214 4.04 -16.69 0.56
C PHE A 214 2.92 -15.70 0.32
N HIS A 215 2.67 -15.33 -0.93
CA HIS A 215 1.64 -14.33 -1.27
C HIS A 215 0.26 -14.59 -0.62
N PRO A 216 -0.32 -15.82 -0.62
CA PRO A 216 -1.64 -16.02 -0.01
C PRO A 216 -1.72 -15.60 1.45
N GLU A 217 -0.68 -15.91 2.24
CA GLU A 217 -0.63 -15.57 3.65
C GLU A 217 -0.23 -14.11 3.85
N ARG A 218 0.70 -13.59 3.03
CA ARG A 218 1.05 -12.16 2.99
C ARG A 218 -0.16 -11.28 2.73
N PHE A 219 -0.97 -11.64 1.74
CA PHE A 219 -2.20 -10.96 1.37
C PHE A 219 -3.20 -10.97 2.54
N ILE A 220 -3.42 -12.13 3.19
CA ILE A 220 -4.29 -12.23 4.37
C ILE A 220 -3.80 -11.34 5.52
N THR A 221 -2.49 -11.24 5.72
CA THR A 221 -1.90 -10.40 6.77
C THR A 221 -2.10 -8.91 6.49
N GLN A 222 -1.98 -8.49 5.23
CA GLN A 222 -2.05 -7.08 4.81
C GLN A 222 -3.47 -6.59 4.47
N HIS A 223 -4.41 -7.51 4.22
CA HIS A 223 -5.82 -7.22 3.98
C HIS A 223 -6.68 -7.80 5.13
N PRO A 224 -6.93 -7.04 6.21
CA PRO A 224 -7.68 -7.53 7.36
C PRO A 224 -9.07 -8.09 7.01
N SER A 225 -9.75 -7.52 6.02
CA SER A 225 -11.06 -8.00 5.56
C SER A 225 -10.96 -9.32 4.80
N ALA A 226 -9.78 -9.71 4.30
CA ALA A 226 -9.57 -11.02 3.67
C ALA A 226 -9.82 -12.20 4.64
N ARG A 227 -9.71 -11.98 5.96
CA ARG A 227 -10.10 -13.00 6.96
C ARG A 227 -11.57 -13.38 6.86
N ALA A 228 -12.45 -12.43 6.51
CA ALA A 228 -13.87 -12.68 6.33
C ALA A 228 -14.14 -13.61 5.14
N LEU A 229 -13.28 -13.57 4.11
CA LEU A 229 -13.37 -14.43 2.92
C LEU A 229 -13.14 -15.91 3.22
N GLY A 230 -12.51 -16.25 4.34
CA GLY A 230 -12.40 -17.64 4.79
C GLY A 230 -13.77 -18.28 5.06
N SER A 231 -14.78 -17.50 5.45
CA SER A 231 -16.15 -18.01 5.62
C SER A 231 -16.81 -18.35 4.29
N LEU A 232 -16.57 -17.54 3.26
CA LEU A 232 -17.03 -17.75 1.90
C LEU A 232 -16.40 -19.03 1.32
N ALA A 233 -15.08 -19.19 1.45
CA ALA A 233 -14.40 -20.40 1.00
C ALA A 233 -14.97 -21.68 1.66
N ARG A 234 -15.21 -21.64 2.99
CA ARG A 234 -15.82 -22.78 3.71
C ARG A 234 -17.22 -23.13 3.20
N ALA A 235 -18.03 -22.12 2.85
CA ALA A 235 -19.36 -22.36 2.29
C ALA A 235 -19.25 -23.07 0.93
N ARG A 236 -18.37 -22.59 0.05
CA ARG A 236 -18.11 -23.19 -1.27
C ARG A 236 -17.56 -24.61 -1.18
N THR A 237 -16.62 -24.88 -0.27
CA THR A 237 -16.14 -26.25 0.00
C THR A 237 -17.28 -27.18 0.44
N ARG A 238 -18.17 -26.72 1.34
CA ARG A 238 -19.33 -27.52 1.79
C ARG A 238 -20.29 -27.84 0.65
N ASP A 239 -20.52 -26.86 -0.22
CA ASP A 239 -21.47 -26.98 -1.32
C ASP A 239 -20.84 -27.66 -2.56
N LYS A 240 -19.56 -28.07 -2.48
CA LYS A 240 -18.76 -28.69 -3.54
C LYS A 240 -18.74 -27.86 -4.83
N GLN A 241 -18.62 -26.55 -4.67
CA GLN A 241 -18.53 -25.60 -5.78
C GLN A 241 -17.16 -24.94 -5.80
N SER A 242 -16.43 -25.13 -6.89
CA SER A 242 -15.05 -24.66 -7.03
C SER A 242 -14.96 -23.28 -7.68
N GLY A 243 -15.99 -22.88 -8.44
CA GLY A 243 -16.11 -21.54 -9.03
C GLY A 243 -16.79 -20.53 -8.11
N LEU A 244 -16.55 -19.23 -8.39
CA LEU A 244 -17.20 -18.11 -7.73
C LEU A 244 -18.46 -17.67 -8.50
N THR A 245 -19.52 -17.32 -7.78
CA THR A 245 -20.71 -16.69 -8.36
C THR A 245 -20.57 -15.17 -8.40
N MET A 246 -21.45 -14.49 -9.13
CA MET A 246 -21.49 -13.02 -9.12
C MET A 246 -21.70 -12.44 -7.70
N ASP A 247 -22.51 -13.09 -6.86
CA ASP A 247 -22.68 -12.68 -5.45
C ASP A 247 -21.36 -12.80 -4.66
N ASP A 248 -20.57 -13.83 -4.94
CA ASP A 248 -19.25 -13.96 -4.31
C ASP A 248 -18.29 -12.87 -4.74
N PHE A 249 -18.27 -12.55 -6.04
CA PHE A 249 -17.46 -11.46 -6.56
C PHE A 249 -17.84 -10.14 -5.90
N ASN A 250 -19.13 -9.87 -5.72
CA ASN A 250 -19.59 -8.68 -5.00
C ASN A 250 -19.10 -8.64 -3.56
N ARG A 251 -19.14 -9.78 -2.84
CA ARG A 251 -18.61 -9.88 -1.46
C ARG A 251 -17.10 -9.70 -1.39
N VAL A 252 -16.37 -10.22 -2.37
CA VAL A 252 -14.92 -10.02 -2.48
C VAL A 252 -14.59 -8.55 -2.72
N GLN A 253 -15.29 -7.92 -3.66
CA GLN A 253 -15.14 -6.48 -3.95
C GLN A 253 -15.45 -5.63 -2.71
N GLU A 254 -16.55 -5.92 -2.00
CA GLU A 254 -16.92 -5.20 -0.78
C GLU A 254 -15.85 -5.32 0.31
N ALA A 255 -15.30 -6.53 0.52
CA ALA A 255 -14.25 -6.76 1.52
C ALA A 255 -12.98 -5.96 1.21
N VAL A 256 -12.54 -5.96 -0.05
CA VAL A 256 -11.31 -5.25 -0.45
C VAL A 256 -11.50 -3.75 -0.49
N ALA A 257 -12.66 -3.27 -0.96
CA ALA A 257 -13.01 -1.85 -0.94
C ALA A 257 -13.03 -1.29 0.49
N LYS A 258 -13.51 -2.08 1.46
CA LYS A 258 -13.50 -1.72 2.88
C LYS A 258 -12.08 -1.54 3.43
N ASP A 259 -11.15 -2.42 3.07
CA ASP A 259 -9.74 -2.29 3.46
C ASP A 259 -9.10 -1.05 2.83
N ALA A 260 -9.31 -0.83 1.53
CA ALA A 260 -8.82 0.34 0.80
C ALA A 260 -9.35 1.65 1.41
N GLN A 261 -10.65 1.73 1.67
CA GLN A 261 -11.28 2.91 2.27
C GLN A 261 -10.71 3.19 3.67
N SER A 262 -10.52 2.14 4.48
CA SER A 262 -9.99 2.27 5.84
C SER A 262 -8.55 2.77 5.82
N GLN A 263 -7.68 2.18 4.97
CA GLN A 263 -6.28 2.59 4.82
C GLN A 263 -6.14 3.98 4.19
N LEU A 264 -7.04 4.37 3.27
CA LEU A 264 -6.99 5.67 2.62
C LEU A 264 -7.02 6.81 3.64
N PHE A 265 -7.86 6.71 4.68
CA PHE A 265 -7.92 7.73 5.74
C PHE A 265 -6.69 7.75 6.65
N GLU A 266 -5.90 6.67 6.68
CA GLU A 266 -4.67 6.57 7.46
C GLU A 266 -3.44 7.09 6.69
N LEU A 267 -3.54 7.25 5.37
CA LEU A 267 -2.42 7.74 4.55
C LEU A 267 -2.13 9.23 4.80
N PRO A 268 -0.85 9.63 4.90
CA PRO A 268 -0.47 11.03 4.83
C PRO A 268 -0.93 11.68 3.53
N LEU A 269 -1.40 12.93 3.59
CA LEU A 269 -1.91 13.66 2.43
C LEU A 269 -0.94 13.69 1.24
N ALA A 270 0.36 13.92 1.48
CA ALA A 270 1.38 13.90 0.42
C ALA A 270 1.47 12.53 -0.29
N VAL A 271 1.32 11.43 0.46
CA VAL A 271 1.27 10.09 -0.13
C VAL A 271 -0.01 9.93 -0.96
N ARG A 272 -1.16 10.42 -0.48
CA ARG A 272 -2.42 10.40 -1.25
C ARG A 272 -2.31 11.16 -2.57
N HIS A 273 -1.61 12.30 -2.60
CA HIS A 273 -1.36 13.05 -3.84
C HIS A 273 -0.41 12.35 -4.80
N SER A 274 0.50 11.51 -4.29
CA SER A 274 1.38 10.67 -5.11
C SER A 274 0.71 9.38 -5.59
N LEU A 275 -0.44 9.00 -5.02
CA LEU A 275 -1.20 7.87 -5.53
C LEU A 275 -1.76 8.23 -6.92
N PRO A 276 -1.88 7.24 -7.83
CA PRO A 276 -2.74 7.41 -8.99
C PRO A 276 -4.08 7.96 -8.51
N ALA A 277 -4.60 9.02 -9.13
CA ALA A 277 -5.90 9.59 -8.80
C ALA A 277 -6.88 8.42 -8.63
N LEU A 278 -7.42 8.22 -7.41
CA LEU A 278 -8.07 6.97 -6.99
C LEU A 278 -9.07 6.48 -8.04
N GLY A 279 -8.58 5.68 -8.98
CA GLY A 279 -9.38 4.95 -9.93
C GLY A 279 -9.82 3.66 -9.27
N SER A 280 -10.81 2.99 -9.84
CA SER A 280 -11.20 1.64 -9.42
C SER A 280 -10.08 0.60 -9.61
N ALA A 281 -8.94 0.95 -10.22
CA ALA A 281 -7.89 0.01 -10.60
C ALA A 281 -7.21 -0.71 -9.42
N PRO A 282 -6.71 -0.06 -8.35
CA PRO A 282 -6.14 -0.78 -7.20
C PRO A 282 -7.14 -1.71 -6.51
N ILE A 283 -8.40 -1.27 -6.36
CA ILE A 283 -9.47 -2.07 -5.76
C ILE A 283 -9.78 -3.29 -6.66
N ALA A 284 -9.92 -3.08 -7.97
CA ALA A 284 -10.14 -4.16 -8.93
C ALA A 284 -8.99 -5.17 -8.95
N GLN A 285 -7.75 -4.69 -8.84
CA GLN A 285 -6.56 -5.54 -8.75
C GLN A 285 -6.59 -6.41 -7.49
N ALA A 286 -6.77 -5.80 -6.32
CA ALA A 286 -6.84 -6.52 -5.06
C ALA A 286 -8.06 -7.46 -5.00
N ALA A 287 -9.19 -7.10 -5.62
CA ALA A 287 -10.35 -7.99 -5.71
C ALA A 287 -10.09 -9.20 -6.62
N SER A 288 -9.34 -9.04 -7.71
CA SER A 288 -8.90 -10.17 -8.54
C SER A 288 -8.01 -11.13 -7.74
N LEU A 289 -7.00 -10.63 -7.03
CA LEU A 289 -6.14 -11.44 -6.16
C LEU A 289 -6.93 -12.11 -5.04
N ALA A 290 -7.86 -11.38 -4.40
CA ALA A 290 -8.73 -11.92 -3.36
C ALA A 290 -9.68 -13.01 -3.87
N ALA A 291 -10.17 -12.92 -5.11
CA ALA A 291 -10.95 -13.98 -5.74
C ALA A 291 -10.12 -15.27 -5.89
N HIS A 292 -8.88 -15.16 -6.35
CA HIS A 292 -7.96 -16.30 -6.46
C HIS A 292 -7.56 -16.87 -5.09
N LEU A 293 -7.40 -16.01 -4.09
CA LEU A 293 -7.22 -16.42 -2.70
C LEU A 293 -8.42 -17.26 -2.22
N VAL A 294 -9.65 -16.86 -2.52
CA VAL A 294 -10.85 -17.65 -2.16
C VAL A 294 -10.85 -19.00 -2.85
N MET A 295 -10.57 -19.06 -4.15
CA MET A 295 -10.49 -20.34 -4.87
C MET A 295 -9.41 -21.26 -4.30
N TRP A 296 -8.22 -20.71 -4.00
CA TRP A 296 -7.14 -21.43 -3.33
C TRP A 296 -7.53 -21.93 -1.93
N MET A 297 -8.24 -21.11 -1.14
CA MET A 297 -8.77 -21.52 0.16
C MET A 297 -9.79 -22.65 0.03
N THR A 298 -10.69 -22.57 -0.96
CA THR A 298 -11.70 -23.61 -1.26
C THR A 298 -11.04 -24.93 -1.66
N ALA A 299 -9.94 -24.86 -2.42
CA ALA A 299 -9.14 -26.01 -2.86
C ALA A 299 -8.23 -26.61 -1.78
N GLY A 300 -8.24 -26.06 -0.56
CA GLY A 300 -7.57 -26.64 0.60
C GLY A 300 -6.21 -26.03 0.95
N ARG A 301 -5.90 -24.82 0.46
CA ARG A 301 -4.74 -24.01 0.88
C ARG A 301 -3.36 -24.63 0.63
N GLN A 302 -3.16 -25.16 -0.56
CA GLN A 302 -1.97 -25.93 -0.91
C GLN A 302 -0.84 -24.99 -1.36
N ILE A 303 0.32 -25.06 -0.70
CA ILE A 303 1.51 -24.27 -1.01
C ILE A 303 2.64 -25.21 -1.39
N TYR A 304 3.28 -24.99 -2.54
CA TYR A 304 4.48 -25.69 -2.98
C TYR A 304 5.66 -24.71 -3.00
N ASP A 305 6.70 -25.01 -2.23
CA ASP A 305 7.91 -24.21 -2.10
C ASP A 305 9.02 -24.83 -2.95
N LEU A 306 9.41 -24.10 -4.00
CA LEU A 306 10.46 -24.46 -4.94
C LEU A 306 11.78 -23.82 -4.46
N PRO A 307 12.77 -24.60 -4.03
CA PRO A 307 14.02 -24.04 -3.52
C PRO A 307 14.83 -23.37 -4.63
N PRO A 308 15.69 -22.37 -4.31
CA PRO A 308 16.46 -21.62 -5.32
C PRO A 308 17.25 -22.50 -6.30
N ALA A 309 17.84 -23.60 -5.83
CA ALA A 309 18.59 -24.52 -6.69
C ALA A 309 17.72 -25.20 -7.77
N LEU A 310 16.44 -25.44 -7.49
CA LEU A 310 15.47 -25.97 -8.45
C LEU A 310 15.04 -24.87 -9.44
N VAL A 311 14.77 -23.68 -8.93
CA VAL A 311 14.38 -22.49 -9.72
C VAL A 311 15.44 -22.13 -10.76
N GLU A 312 16.72 -22.09 -10.37
CA GLU A 312 17.83 -21.79 -11.28
C GLU A 312 17.93 -22.80 -12.44
N ARG A 313 17.60 -24.07 -12.19
CA ARG A 313 17.54 -25.07 -13.26
C ARG A 313 16.31 -24.91 -14.14
N PHE A 314 15.16 -24.52 -13.58
CA PHE A 314 13.97 -24.20 -14.36
C PHE A 314 14.20 -23.02 -15.29
N LYS A 315 14.91 -21.97 -14.85
CA LYS A 315 15.36 -20.87 -15.73
C LYS A 315 16.22 -21.32 -16.91
N GLN A 316 16.83 -22.50 -16.81
CA GLN A 316 17.64 -23.12 -17.86
C GLN A 316 16.91 -24.26 -18.60
N THR A 317 15.62 -24.47 -18.34
CA THR A 317 14.81 -25.56 -18.93
C THR A 317 13.72 -24.99 -19.81
N ASP A 318 13.68 -25.46 -21.06
CA ASP A 318 12.64 -25.07 -21.99
C ASP A 318 11.35 -25.87 -21.80
N VAL A 319 10.23 -25.20 -22.04
CA VAL A 319 8.87 -25.71 -21.83
C VAL A 319 7.93 -25.42 -23.00
N ASP A 320 8.39 -24.73 -24.04
CA ASP A 320 7.50 -24.22 -25.09
C ASP A 320 6.75 -25.36 -25.78
N ASP A 321 7.42 -26.49 -26.02
CA ASP A 321 6.84 -27.70 -26.65
C ASP A 321 6.01 -28.59 -25.69
N VAL A 322 5.83 -28.21 -24.43
CA VAL A 322 5.06 -29.02 -23.47
C VAL A 322 3.57 -28.88 -23.77
N PRO A 323 2.84 -29.97 -24.07
CA PRO A 323 1.39 -29.92 -24.24
C PRO A 323 0.71 -29.59 -22.90
N LEU A 324 -0.16 -28.58 -22.86
CA LEU A 324 -0.93 -28.24 -21.66
C LEU A 324 -1.71 -29.45 -21.07
N PRO A 325 -2.32 -30.36 -21.87
CA PRO A 325 -3.02 -31.54 -21.34
C PRO A 325 -2.11 -32.57 -20.66
N LEU A 326 -0.79 -32.44 -20.79
CA LEU A 326 0.16 -33.31 -20.10
C LEU A 326 0.26 -32.97 -18.62
N LEU A 327 -0.01 -31.72 -18.24
CA LEU A 327 0.14 -31.23 -16.88
C LEU A 327 -0.92 -31.86 -15.99
N LYS A 328 -0.49 -32.37 -14.83
CA LYS A 328 -1.37 -32.86 -13.78
C LYS A 328 -1.41 -31.85 -12.64
N PHE A 329 -2.60 -31.67 -12.10
CA PHE A 329 -2.87 -30.75 -11.00
C PHE A 329 -3.27 -31.58 -9.78
N PRO A 330 -2.42 -31.67 -8.73
CA PRO A 330 -2.74 -32.43 -7.53
C PRO A 330 -3.98 -31.91 -6.79
N TYR A 331 -4.31 -30.64 -7.02
CA TYR A 331 -5.44 -29.92 -6.44
C TYR A 331 -6.05 -28.98 -7.47
N GLU A 332 -7.35 -28.69 -7.34
CA GLU A 332 -8.06 -27.72 -8.20
C GLU A 332 -7.55 -26.28 -8.05
N GLY A 333 -6.81 -26.01 -6.98
CA GLY A 333 -6.20 -24.73 -6.69
C GLY A 333 -4.98 -24.91 -5.80
N LEU A 334 -3.83 -24.41 -6.27
CA LEU A 334 -2.58 -24.43 -5.53
C LEU A 334 -1.82 -23.12 -5.71
N TYR A 335 -0.88 -22.85 -4.80
CA TYR A 335 0.06 -21.75 -4.90
C TYR A 335 1.48 -22.32 -5.04
N LEU A 336 2.17 -21.91 -6.10
CA LEU A 336 3.58 -22.17 -6.34
C LEU A 336 4.40 -20.99 -5.83
N TYR A 337 5.46 -21.27 -5.08
CA TYR A 337 6.39 -20.26 -4.59
C TYR A 337 7.80 -20.57 -5.06
N TRP A 338 8.50 -19.56 -5.57
CA TRP A 338 9.92 -19.65 -5.93
C TRP A 338 10.74 -18.47 -5.37
N GLY A 339 10.11 -17.60 -4.60
CA GLY A 339 10.73 -16.43 -3.99
C GLY A 339 11.00 -15.29 -4.97
N PRO A 340 11.23 -14.05 -4.48
CA PRO A 340 11.45 -12.88 -5.32
C PRO A 340 12.63 -13.07 -6.27
N GLN A 341 12.39 -12.90 -7.58
CA GLN A 341 13.41 -13.05 -8.63
C GLN A 341 13.89 -11.68 -9.11
N ALA A 342 15.16 -11.36 -8.86
CA ALA A 342 15.75 -10.06 -9.20
C ALA A 342 15.74 -9.75 -10.71
N ASP A 343 15.75 -10.78 -11.55
CA ASP A 343 15.66 -10.69 -13.01
C ASP A 343 14.22 -10.62 -13.54
N LEU A 344 13.21 -10.75 -12.68
CA LEU A 344 11.79 -10.71 -13.03
C LEU A 344 11.08 -9.56 -12.28
N GLU A 345 11.49 -8.33 -12.56
CA GLU A 345 10.85 -7.12 -12.03
C GLU A 345 9.60 -6.79 -12.86
N LEU A 346 8.42 -6.88 -12.25
CA LEU A 346 7.14 -6.65 -12.91
C LEU A 346 6.78 -5.15 -13.00
N GLU A 347 7.14 -4.42 -11.95
CA GLU A 347 7.03 -2.96 -11.82
C GLU A 347 8.20 -2.48 -10.94
N PRO A 348 8.58 -1.18 -10.99
CA PRO A 348 9.68 -0.66 -10.18
C PRO A 348 9.57 -1.04 -8.70
N GLY A 349 10.54 -1.81 -8.21
CA GLY A 349 10.58 -2.31 -6.84
C GLY A 349 9.70 -3.53 -6.56
N TRP A 350 9.15 -4.21 -7.58
CA TRP A 350 8.28 -5.37 -7.44
C TRP A 350 8.78 -6.57 -8.23
N LEU A 351 9.16 -7.62 -7.50
CA LEU A 351 9.76 -8.83 -8.07
C LEU A 351 8.78 -9.99 -8.05
N ILE A 352 8.70 -10.74 -9.14
CA ILE A 352 7.87 -11.94 -9.21
C ILE A 352 8.34 -12.98 -8.18
N ASP A 353 7.42 -13.53 -7.39
CA ASP A 353 7.74 -14.45 -6.28
C ASP A 353 6.97 -15.77 -6.27
N GLY A 354 5.90 -15.88 -7.05
CA GLY A 354 5.07 -17.07 -7.10
C GLY A 354 3.90 -16.96 -8.07
N ALA A 355 3.03 -17.96 -8.04
CA ALA A 355 1.78 -17.93 -8.78
C ALA A 355 0.69 -18.83 -8.18
N TYR A 356 -0.57 -18.39 -8.34
CA TYR A 356 -1.73 -19.26 -8.22
C TYR A 356 -1.93 -20.05 -9.51
N VAL A 357 -2.29 -21.33 -9.37
CA VAL A 357 -2.68 -22.22 -10.46
C VAL A 357 -4.04 -22.81 -10.12
N MET A 358 -5.05 -22.54 -10.96
CA MET A 358 -6.45 -22.92 -10.71
C MET A 358 -7.04 -23.68 -11.89
N THR A 359 -7.71 -24.79 -11.59
CA THR A 359 -8.49 -25.61 -12.54
C THR A 359 -9.90 -25.90 -12.03
N GLY A 360 -10.34 -25.19 -10.99
CA GLY A 360 -11.67 -25.38 -10.37
C GLY A 360 -12.84 -25.02 -11.29
N VAL A 361 -12.60 -24.28 -12.38
CA VAL A 361 -13.59 -24.04 -13.43
C VAL A 361 -13.38 -25.08 -14.54
N PRO A 362 -14.38 -25.95 -14.83
CA PRO A 362 -14.23 -26.97 -15.85
C PRO A 362 -13.82 -26.40 -17.21
N GLY A 363 -12.75 -26.95 -17.80
CA GLY A 363 -12.26 -26.51 -19.10
C GLY A 363 -11.53 -25.17 -19.10
N VAL A 364 -11.08 -24.69 -17.93
CA VAL A 364 -10.29 -23.47 -17.79
C VAL A 364 -9.09 -23.71 -16.86
N LEU A 365 -7.90 -23.34 -17.32
CA LEU A 365 -6.69 -23.23 -16.49
C LEU A 365 -6.38 -21.75 -16.27
N GLN A 366 -6.38 -21.30 -15.03
CA GLN A 366 -6.04 -19.91 -14.68
C GLN A 366 -4.69 -19.86 -13.98
N LEU A 367 -3.83 -18.95 -14.43
CA LEU A 367 -2.52 -18.67 -13.86
C LEU A 367 -2.49 -17.22 -13.40
N VAL A 368 -2.12 -17.00 -12.13
CA VAL A 368 -1.95 -15.65 -11.58
C VAL A 368 -0.58 -15.52 -10.99
N VAL A 369 0.30 -14.80 -11.68
CA VAL A 369 1.66 -14.54 -11.24
C VAL A 369 1.64 -13.37 -10.26
N THR A 370 2.21 -13.58 -9.07
CA THR A 370 2.25 -12.62 -7.97
C THR A 370 3.62 -11.97 -7.87
N ALA A 371 3.67 -10.80 -7.23
CA ALA A 371 4.91 -10.09 -6.96
C ALA A 371 5.05 -9.76 -5.47
N ALA A 372 6.29 -9.55 -5.03
CA ALA A 372 6.61 -9.03 -3.71
C ALA A 372 7.46 -7.76 -3.88
N PRO A 373 7.25 -6.71 -3.07
CA PRO A 373 8.08 -5.54 -3.16
C PRO A 373 9.45 -5.81 -2.54
N THR A 374 10.47 -5.10 -3.06
CA THR A 374 11.82 -5.12 -2.51
C THR A 374 11.88 -4.44 -1.14
N ASP A 375 11.02 -3.45 -0.89
CA ASP A 375 10.83 -2.84 0.42
C ASP A 375 9.52 -3.36 1.05
N PRO A 376 9.58 -4.15 2.13
CA PRO A 376 8.39 -4.64 2.83
C PRO A 376 7.46 -3.52 3.32
N VAL A 377 7.96 -2.29 3.50
CA VAL A 377 7.14 -1.13 3.91
C VAL A 377 6.13 -0.73 2.83
N GLU A 378 6.45 -0.97 1.55
CA GLU A 378 5.49 -0.80 0.46
C GLU A 378 4.25 -1.71 0.66
N GLY A 379 4.45 -2.86 1.31
CA GLY A 379 3.44 -3.78 1.84
C GLY A 379 2.28 -3.15 2.59
N ALA A 380 2.58 -2.14 3.40
CA ALA A 380 1.58 -1.59 4.31
C ALA A 380 0.42 -0.88 3.59
N TRP A 381 0.57 -0.58 2.29
CA TRP A 381 -0.33 0.29 1.54
C TRP A 381 -0.91 -0.36 0.28
N TRP A 382 -0.85 -1.68 0.13
CA TRP A 382 -1.29 -2.35 -1.10
C TRP A 382 -2.77 -2.20 -1.40
N SER A 383 -3.65 -2.08 -0.39
CA SER A 383 -5.09 -1.87 -0.64
C SER A 383 -5.38 -0.56 -1.38
N VAL A 384 -4.46 0.40 -1.33
CA VAL A 384 -4.61 1.73 -1.94
C VAL A 384 -3.63 1.99 -3.09
N LYS A 385 -2.43 1.41 -3.06
CA LYS A 385 -1.44 1.49 -4.16
C LYS A 385 -1.71 0.49 -5.28
N GLY A 386 -2.35 -0.64 -4.95
CA GLY A 386 -2.50 -1.78 -5.85
C GLY A 386 -1.27 -2.68 -5.83
N GLU A 387 -1.51 -3.99 -5.93
CA GLU A 387 -0.47 -5.00 -6.06
C GLU A 387 -0.35 -5.40 -7.53
N PRO A 388 0.84 -5.26 -8.16
CA PRO A 388 1.03 -5.70 -9.52
C PRO A 388 1.00 -7.22 -9.59
N TYR A 389 0.17 -7.73 -10.49
CA TYR A 389 0.11 -9.15 -10.83
C TYR A 389 -0.08 -9.31 -12.33
N TYR A 390 0.06 -10.55 -12.81
CA TYR A 390 -0.37 -10.94 -14.15
C TYR A 390 -1.38 -12.06 -14.04
N PHE A 391 -2.48 -11.98 -14.80
CA PHE A 391 -3.50 -13.02 -14.89
C PHE A 391 -3.61 -13.50 -16.34
N GLN A 392 -3.69 -14.81 -16.53
CA GLN A 392 -4.05 -15.42 -17.81
C GLN A 392 -4.89 -16.66 -17.58
N ALA A 393 -5.91 -16.82 -18.43
CA ALA A 393 -6.71 -18.03 -18.50
C ALA A 393 -6.49 -18.72 -19.86
N PHE A 394 -6.36 -20.04 -19.82
CA PHE A 394 -6.38 -20.91 -20.99
C PHE A 394 -7.72 -21.64 -21.01
N GLU A 395 -8.44 -21.45 -22.10
CA GLU A 395 -9.78 -22.02 -22.34
C GLU A 395 -9.71 -23.10 -23.42
N GLN A 396 -10.86 -23.70 -23.79
CA GLN A 396 -10.97 -24.87 -24.67
C GLN A 396 -10.08 -24.79 -25.92
N ASP A 397 -10.07 -23.66 -26.63
CA ASP A 397 -9.30 -23.50 -27.87
C ASP A 397 -7.79 -23.55 -27.66
N THR A 398 -7.32 -23.17 -26.47
CA THR A 398 -5.89 -23.10 -26.11
C THR A 398 -5.41 -24.28 -25.27
N LEU A 399 -6.31 -24.92 -24.52
CA LEU A 399 -5.96 -26.06 -23.66
C LEU A 399 -5.46 -27.27 -24.44
N GLY A 400 -5.78 -27.39 -25.73
CA GLY A 400 -5.26 -28.45 -26.60
C GLY A 400 -3.85 -28.21 -27.14
N MET A 401 -3.28 -27.03 -26.91
CA MET A 401 -2.00 -26.60 -27.51
C MET A 401 -0.80 -26.93 -26.61
N ASP A 402 0.39 -26.81 -27.18
CA ASP A 402 1.62 -26.62 -26.39
C ASP A 402 1.66 -25.23 -25.74
N VAL A 403 2.44 -25.11 -24.68
CA VAL A 403 2.53 -23.92 -23.84
C VAL A 403 2.93 -22.69 -24.65
N GLY A 404 3.94 -22.80 -25.50
CA GLY A 404 4.41 -21.67 -26.32
C GLY A 404 3.30 -21.13 -27.21
N THR A 405 2.67 -22.03 -27.98
CA THR A 405 1.57 -21.68 -28.88
C THR A 405 0.36 -21.12 -28.13
N ALA A 406 0.02 -21.69 -26.97
CA ALA A 406 -1.10 -21.21 -26.16
C ALA A 406 -0.87 -19.78 -25.65
N VAL A 407 0.32 -19.47 -25.12
CA VAL A 407 0.68 -18.15 -24.61
C VAL A 407 0.64 -17.11 -25.73
N ASP A 408 1.26 -17.41 -26.87
CA ASP A 408 1.28 -16.52 -28.04
C ASP A 408 -0.13 -16.26 -28.57
N THR A 409 -0.99 -17.28 -28.58
CA THR A 409 -2.38 -17.18 -29.02
C THR A 409 -3.19 -16.26 -28.11
N VAL A 410 -3.12 -16.46 -26.79
CA VAL A 410 -3.86 -15.62 -25.83
C VAL A 410 -3.37 -14.18 -25.88
N LEU A 411 -2.05 -13.95 -25.92
CA LEU A 411 -1.48 -12.62 -26.01
C LEU A 411 -1.89 -11.91 -27.30
N SER A 412 -1.80 -12.60 -28.43
CA SER A 412 -2.18 -12.02 -29.73
C SER A 412 -3.64 -11.60 -29.76
N LYS A 413 -4.52 -12.39 -29.12
CA LYS A 413 -5.94 -12.06 -28.95
C LYS A 413 -6.13 -10.82 -28.06
N GLU A 414 -5.49 -10.79 -26.88
CA GLU A 414 -5.58 -9.68 -25.94
C GLU A 414 -5.10 -8.36 -26.55
N LEU A 415 -3.94 -8.39 -27.22
CA LEU A 415 -3.44 -7.23 -27.96
C LEU A 415 -4.43 -6.82 -29.06
N ALA A 416 -4.92 -7.75 -29.88
CA ALA A 416 -5.89 -7.40 -30.93
C ALA A 416 -7.15 -6.72 -30.36
N GLU A 417 -7.68 -7.18 -29.22
CA GLU A 417 -8.82 -6.56 -28.53
C GLU A 417 -8.49 -5.16 -28.01
N LEU A 418 -7.32 -4.97 -27.38
CA LEU A 418 -6.86 -3.65 -26.92
C LEU A 418 -6.70 -2.69 -28.10
N ARG A 419 -6.13 -3.13 -29.22
CA ARG A 419 -5.98 -2.32 -30.44
C ARG A 419 -7.33 -1.87 -30.99
N GLN A 420 -8.34 -2.75 -30.99
CA GLN A 420 -9.70 -2.40 -31.39
C GLN A 420 -10.32 -1.35 -30.46
N ARG A 421 -10.13 -1.49 -29.15
CA ARG A 421 -10.62 -0.52 -28.15
C ARG A 421 -9.95 0.84 -28.27
N ILE A 422 -8.65 0.89 -28.58
CA ILE A 422 -7.91 2.13 -28.84
C ILE A 422 -8.43 2.82 -30.10
N ALA A 423 -8.74 2.07 -31.15
CA ALA A 423 -9.22 2.62 -32.41
C ALA A 423 -10.69 3.07 -32.38
N LYS A 424 -11.46 2.67 -31.36
CA LYS A 424 -12.88 3.02 -31.24
C LYS A 424 -13.02 4.51 -30.88
N PRO A 425 -13.82 5.30 -31.63
CA PRO A 425 -14.11 6.69 -31.27
C PRO A 425 -14.70 6.77 -29.86
N ALA A 426 -14.28 7.77 -29.09
CA ALA A 426 -14.85 8.05 -27.78
C ALA A 426 -16.35 8.34 -27.92
N MET A 427 -17.16 7.73 -27.06
CA MET A 427 -18.58 7.99 -27.02
C MET A 427 -18.85 9.35 -26.35
N ASP A 428 -19.83 10.10 -26.88
CA ASP A 428 -20.39 11.24 -26.19
C ASP A 428 -21.39 10.75 -25.12
N VAL A 429 -20.84 10.41 -23.95
CA VAL A 429 -21.62 9.84 -22.84
C VAL A 429 -22.52 10.90 -22.22
N ASP A 430 -22.13 12.17 -22.25
CA ASP A 430 -22.98 13.27 -21.78
C ASP A 430 -24.23 13.37 -22.65
N ALA A 431 -24.11 13.37 -23.98
CA ALA A 431 -25.28 13.37 -24.86
C ALA A 431 -26.20 12.16 -24.59
N THR A 432 -25.61 10.97 -24.42
CA THR A 432 -26.35 9.75 -24.10
C THR A 432 -27.08 9.84 -22.75
N LEU A 433 -26.41 10.38 -21.72
CA LEU A 433 -26.99 10.57 -20.38
C LEU A 433 -28.11 11.61 -20.42
N HIS A 434 -27.94 12.69 -21.16
CA HIS A 434 -28.97 13.70 -21.39
C HIS A 434 -30.23 13.09 -22.03
N GLU A 435 -30.08 12.21 -23.01
CA GLU A 435 -31.19 11.48 -23.63
C GLU A 435 -31.91 10.56 -22.63
N LEU A 436 -31.16 9.80 -21.80
CA LEU A 436 -31.73 8.91 -20.78
C LEU A 436 -32.44 9.67 -19.65
N VAL A 437 -31.95 10.85 -19.29
CA VAL A 437 -32.63 11.75 -18.34
C VAL A 437 -33.91 12.30 -18.99
N ALA A 438 -33.85 12.69 -20.28
CA ALA A 438 -35.01 13.19 -21.01
C ALA A 438 -36.08 12.11 -21.24
N SER A 439 -35.69 10.83 -21.39
CA SER A 439 -36.61 9.69 -21.52
C SER A 439 -37.22 9.25 -20.18
N GLY A 440 -36.71 9.77 -19.06
CA GLY A 440 -37.16 9.43 -17.70
C GLY A 440 -36.60 8.11 -17.17
N GLU A 441 -35.62 7.51 -17.85
CA GLU A 441 -34.96 6.29 -17.42
C GLU A 441 -33.95 6.53 -16.28
N VAL A 442 -33.42 7.75 -16.20
CA VAL A 442 -32.49 8.18 -15.14
C VAL A 442 -33.05 9.40 -14.42
N ASP A 443 -33.07 9.35 -13.08
CA ASP A 443 -33.45 10.49 -12.25
C ASP A 443 -32.40 11.62 -12.39
N PRO A 444 -32.78 12.83 -12.85
CA PRO A 444 -31.86 13.95 -13.00
C PRO A 444 -31.18 14.35 -11.68
N ALA A 445 -31.78 14.09 -10.52
CA ALA A 445 -31.15 14.35 -9.22
C ALA A 445 -30.03 13.36 -8.88
N ARG A 446 -29.95 12.22 -9.57
CA ARG A 446 -28.94 11.17 -9.39
C ARG A 446 -27.97 11.07 -10.57
N ALA A 447 -28.24 11.78 -11.66
CA ALA A 447 -27.38 11.79 -12.82
C ALA A 447 -26.05 12.52 -12.51
N PRO A 448 -24.89 11.93 -12.85
CA PRO A 448 -23.62 12.64 -12.76
C PRO A 448 -23.63 13.87 -13.67
N LYS A 449 -22.98 14.96 -13.24
CA LYS A 449 -22.95 16.22 -14.00
C LYS A 449 -22.13 16.13 -15.29
N HIS A 450 -21.20 15.20 -15.36
CA HIS A 450 -20.30 14.98 -16.48
C HIS A 450 -19.78 13.54 -16.44
N VAL A 451 -19.74 12.89 -17.60
CA VAL A 451 -19.12 11.57 -17.78
C VAL A 451 -18.22 11.60 -19.01
N GLU A 452 -16.93 11.37 -18.78
CA GLU A 452 -15.94 11.23 -19.85
C GLU A 452 -15.80 9.74 -20.25
N ASP A 453 -15.86 9.42 -21.54
CA ASP A 453 -15.45 8.10 -22.03
C ASP A 453 -13.91 8.00 -22.04
N VAL A 454 -13.37 7.30 -21.04
CA VAL A 454 -11.94 7.09 -20.88
C VAL A 454 -11.44 5.77 -21.50
N SER A 455 -12.30 5.04 -22.23
CA SER A 455 -12.03 3.67 -22.67
C SER A 455 -10.77 3.54 -23.52
N ALA A 456 -10.55 4.46 -24.47
CA ALA A 456 -9.36 4.46 -25.32
C ALA A 456 -8.08 4.82 -24.53
N ARG A 457 -8.19 5.76 -23.59
CA ARG A 457 -7.09 6.14 -22.68
C ARG A 457 -6.67 4.95 -21.81
N THR A 458 -7.62 4.28 -21.17
CA THR A 458 -7.37 3.08 -20.37
C THR A 458 -6.82 1.94 -21.23
N ALA A 459 -7.37 1.70 -22.43
CA ALA A 459 -6.87 0.65 -23.32
C ALA A 459 -5.42 0.91 -23.79
N THR A 460 -5.03 2.16 -24.00
CA THR A 460 -3.65 2.55 -24.34
C THR A 460 -2.70 2.25 -23.17
N GLN A 461 -3.09 2.63 -21.95
CA GLN A 461 -2.32 2.35 -20.74
C GLN A 461 -2.15 0.84 -20.52
N GLU A 462 -3.22 0.07 -20.75
CA GLU A 462 -3.19 -1.40 -20.68
C GLU A 462 -2.29 -2.01 -21.75
N TRP A 463 -2.35 -1.52 -23.00
CA TRP A 463 -1.46 -1.96 -24.07
C TRP A 463 0.02 -1.74 -23.72
N ASP A 464 0.36 -0.55 -23.23
CA ASP A 464 1.74 -0.23 -22.82
C ASP A 464 2.18 -1.08 -21.63
N ARG A 465 1.26 -1.39 -20.72
CA ARG A 465 1.52 -2.25 -19.57
C ARG A 465 1.79 -3.69 -20.01
N VAL A 466 0.91 -4.28 -20.81
CA VAL A 466 1.05 -5.65 -21.35
C VAL A 466 2.33 -5.76 -22.17
N SER A 467 2.57 -4.80 -23.07
CA SER A 467 3.74 -4.80 -23.96
C SER A 467 5.05 -4.72 -23.17
N ARG A 468 5.16 -3.83 -22.16
CA ARG A 468 6.38 -3.69 -21.34
C ARG A 468 6.63 -4.90 -20.45
N ARG A 469 5.57 -5.49 -19.89
CA ARG A 469 5.68 -6.61 -18.94
C ARG A 469 5.81 -7.98 -19.62
N HIS A 470 5.56 -8.08 -20.92
CA HIS A 470 5.43 -9.36 -21.62
C HIS A 470 6.64 -10.29 -21.44
N ALA A 471 7.87 -9.79 -21.60
CA ALA A 471 9.07 -10.63 -21.47
C ALA A 471 9.22 -11.22 -20.06
N VAL A 472 8.99 -10.40 -19.03
CA VAL A 472 8.98 -10.82 -17.62
C VAL A 472 7.87 -11.84 -17.38
N TYR A 473 6.71 -11.62 -17.99
CA TYR A 473 5.58 -12.51 -17.86
C TYR A 473 5.85 -13.90 -18.48
N VAL A 474 6.38 -13.97 -19.70
CA VAL A 474 6.75 -15.24 -20.36
C VAL A 474 7.77 -16.00 -19.53
N ALA A 475 8.82 -15.33 -19.06
CA ALA A 475 9.82 -15.97 -18.19
C ALA A 475 9.18 -16.52 -16.90
N SER A 476 8.22 -15.80 -16.33
CA SER A 476 7.47 -16.23 -15.14
C SER A 476 6.58 -17.44 -15.42
N LEU A 477 5.89 -17.46 -16.57
CA LEU A 477 5.12 -18.62 -17.02
C LEU A 477 5.99 -19.85 -17.23
N LYS A 478 7.21 -19.69 -17.75
CA LYS A 478 8.16 -20.80 -17.87
C LYS A 478 8.49 -21.42 -16.52
N LEU A 479 8.59 -20.62 -15.45
CA LEU A 479 8.75 -21.15 -14.08
C LEU A 479 7.51 -21.92 -13.61
N VAL A 480 6.31 -21.36 -13.82
CA VAL A 480 5.03 -22.03 -13.48
C VAL A 480 4.92 -23.39 -14.17
N VAL A 481 5.14 -23.43 -15.48
CA VAL A 481 5.01 -24.65 -16.28
C VAL A 481 6.09 -25.67 -15.93
N ASN A 482 7.33 -25.24 -15.73
CA ASN A 482 8.39 -26.13 -15.25
C ASN A 482 8.03 -26.77 -13.91
N ALA A 483 7.49 -25.98 -12.97
CA ALA A 483 7.04 -26.48 -11.68
C ALA A 483 5.87 -27.48 -11.84
N LEU A 484 4.89 -27.20 -12.70
CA LEU A 484 3.79 -28.14 -12.96
C LEU A 484 4.27 -29.43 -13.63
N CYS A 485 5.23 -29.36 -14.54
CA CYS A 485 5.88 -30.53 -15.12
C CYS A 485 6.60 -31.34 -14.04
N TYR A 486 7.27 -30.65 -13.11
CA TYR A 486 7.94 -31.29 -11.97
C TYR A 486 6.97 -32.05 -11.08
N LEU A 487 5.88 -31.41 -10.66
CA LEU A 487 4.83 -32.05 -9.86
C LEU A 487 4.15 -33.20 -10.61
N THR A 488 4.09 -33.12 -11.94
CA THR A 488 3.55 -34.18 -12.79
C THR A 488 4.49 -35.39 -12.88
N ALA A 489 5.80 -35.15 -12.99
CA ALA A 489 6.81 -36.17 -13.21
C ALA A 489 7.32 -36.80 -11.90
N TYR A 490 7.40 -36.02 -10.83
CA TYR A 490 7.99 -36.36 -9.54
C TYR A 490 7.06 -35.99 -8.37
N PRO A 491 5.82 -36.50 -8.35
CA PRO A 491 4.85 -36.16 -7.30
C PRO A 491 5.32 -36.54 -5.89
N GLU A 492 6.19 -37.55 -5.78
CA GLU A 492 6.70 -38.05 -4.50
C GLU A 492 7.83 -37.17 -3.91
N ASP A 493 8.53 -36.36 -4.73
CA ASP A 493 9.57 -35.42 -4.26
C ASP A 493 8.98 -34.04 -3.89
N SER A 494 7.82 -34.11 -3.23
CA SER A 494 7.05 -32.99 -2.71
C SER A 494 6.49 -33.38 -1.34
N ILE A 495 7.19 -33.00 -0.27
CA ILE A 495 6.86 -33.45 1.09
C ILE A 495 6.20 -32.33 1.87
N ALA A 496 4.98 -32.56 2.35
CA ALA A 496 4.24 -31.61 3.17
C ALA A 496 4.80 -31.55 4.60
N GLU A 497 5.35 -30.40 4.99
CA GLU A 497 5.93 -30.16 6.31
C GLU A 497 5.45 -28.83 6.89
N PHE A 498 5.31 -28.75 8.22
CA PHE A 498 5.09 -27.46 8.86
C PHE A 498 6.40 -26.66 8.86
N PRO A 499 6.34 -25.35 8.58
CA PRO A 499 7.54 -24.51 8.53
C PRO A 499 8.21 -24.40 9.91
N THR A 500 9.48 -24.01 9.90
CA THR A 500 10.24 -23.72 11.11
C THR A 500 9.53 -22.66 11.97
N GLY A 501 9.45 -22.89 13.28
CA GLY A 501 8.74 -22.02 14.22
C GLY A 501 7.36 -22.53 14.64
N ALA A 502 6.77 -23.47 13.91
CA ALA A 502 5.52 -24.11 14.32
C ALA A 502 5.67 -24.84 15.68
N PRO A 503 4.71 -24.70 16.62
CA PRO A 503 4.78 -25.37 17.91
C PRO A 503 4.83 -26.91 17.77
N GLN A 504 5.97 -27.52 18.12
CA GLN A 504 6.22 -28.95 17.88
C GLN A 504 5.19 -29.88 18.53
N HIS A 505 4.64 -29.52 19.69
CA HIS A 505 3.60 -30.32 20.35
C HIS A 505 2.30 -30.37 19.53
N LEU A 506 1.96 -29.28 18.81
CA LEU A 506 0.82 -29.23 17.91
C LEU A 506 1.14 -29.97 16.60
N VAL A 507 2.36 -29.85 16.08
CA VAL A 507 2.80 -30.60 14.89
C VAL A 507 2.68 -32.11 15.12
N LYS A 508 3.24 -32.61 16.23
CA LYS A 508 3.09 -34.03 16.64
C LYS A 508 1.62 -34.43 16.81
N SER A 509 0.79 -33.55 17.35
CA SER A 509 -0.65 -33.82 17.49
C SER A 509 -1.39 -33.82 16.16
N ALA A 510 -0.94 -33.03 15.17
CA ALA A 510 -1.51 -32.96 13.83
C ALA A 510 -1.20 -34.20 12.97
N GLU A 511 -0.19 -34.97 13.37
CA GLU A 511 0.22 -36.26 12.80
C GLU A 511 -0.45 -37.47 13.49
N SER A 512 -1.26 -37.22 14.54
CA SER A 512 -1.98 -38.27 15.25
C SER A 512 -2.91 -39.05 14.33
N THR A 513 -3.02 -40.37 14.56
CA THR A 513 -4.00 -41.22 13.89
C THR A 513 -5.45 -40.94 14.31
N ASP A 514 -5.65 -40.29 15.47
CA ASP A 514 -6.98 -39.83 15.90
C ASP A 514 -7.40 -38.58 15.12
N PHE A 515 -8.44 -38.73 14.30
CA PHE A 515 -8.94 -37.67 13.43
C PHE A 515 -9.32 -36.41 14.20
N LYS A 516 -9.96 -36.52 15.38
CA LYS A 516 -10.42 -35.36 16.13
C LYS A 516 -9.25 -34.56 16.70
N THR A 517 -8.26 -35.25 17.26
CA THR A 517 -7.01 -34.66 17.75
C THR A 517 -6.24 -33.99 16.61
N ALA A 518 -6.03 -34.71 15.51
CA ALA A 518 -5.32 -34.18 14.34
C ALA A 518 -6.01 -32.95 13.75
N LYS A 519 -7.35 -33.01 13.57
CA LYS A 519 -8.14 -31.88 13.07
C LYS A 519 -8.07 -30.66 13.98
N SER A 520 -8.19 -30.86 15.30
CA SER A 520 -8.11 -29.79 16.29
C SER A 520 -6.72 -29.13 16.29
N ALA A 521 -5.66 -29.94 16.28
CA ALA A 521 -4.27 -29.46 16.24
C ALA A 521 -3.98 -28.68 14.95
N ARG A 522 -4.42 -29.17 13.79
CA ARG A 522 -4.32 -28.47 12.49
C ARG A 522 -5.09 -27.15 12.51
N GLY A 523 -6.29 -27.13 13.08
CA GLY A 523 -7.06 -25.90 13.27
C GLY A 523 -6.31 -24.88 14.12
N ARG A 524 -5.71 -25.32 15.23
CA ARG A 524 -4.94 -24.44 16.11
C ARG A 524 -3.65 -23.93 15.47
N LEU A 525 -2.96 -24.76 14.68
CA LEU A 525 -1.81 -24.34 13.88
C LEU A 525 -2.21 -23.26 12.87
N ALA A 526 -3.32 -23.46 12.15
CA ALA A 526 -3.83 -22.48 11.19
C ALA A 526 -4.23 -21.15 11.85
N GLU A 527 -4.84 -21.19 13.05
CA GLU A 527 -5.13 -19.98 13.84
C GLU A 527 -3.87 -19.20 14.23
N LEU A 528 -2.74 -19.90 14.42
CA LEU A 528 -1.43 -19.32 14.70
C LEU A 528 -0.68 -18.89 13.43
N GLY A 529 -1.29 -19.03 12.25
CA GLY A 529 -0.68 -18.69 10.96
C GLY A 529 0.20 -19.79 10.36
N TYR A 530 0.17 -21.00 10.91
CA TYR A 530 0.96 -22.13 10.41
C TYR A 530 0.12 -23.07 9.55
N LEU A 531 0.56 -23.26 8.31
CA LEU A 531 0.04 -24.24 7.35
C LEU A 531 1.14 -25.21 6.92
N PRO A 532 0.80 -26.45 6.53
CA PRO A 532 1.76 -27.32 5.88
C PRO A 532 2.17 -26.74 4.52
N VAL A 533 3.45 -26.86 4.20
CA VAL A 533 4.05 -26.43 2.93
C VAL A 533 4.70 -27.66 2.29
N HIS A 534 4.41 -27.88 1.02
CA HIS A 534 5.03 -28.93 0.22
C HIS A 534 6.42 -28.48 -0.22
N LEU A 535 7.46 -29.06 0.38
CA LEU A 535 8.85 -28.76 0.04
C LEU A 535 9.28 -29.63 -1.14
N CYS A 536 9.64 -29.01 -2.26
CA CYS A 536 10.04 -29.70 -3.49
C CYS A 536 11.56 -29.88 -3.59
N GLY A 537 12.02 -30.88 -4.34
CA GLY A 537 13.41 -30.96 -4.78
C GLY A 537 14.40 -31.51 -3.75
N LYS A 538 13.94 -32.29 -2.75
CA LYS A 538 14.81 -32.86 -1.72
C LYS A 538 15.72 -33.93 -2.31
N GLU A 539 15.17 -34.80 -3.16
CA GLU A 539 15.98 -35.80 -3.87
C GLU A 539 17.00 -35.13 -4.79
N LEU A 540 16.58 -34.07 -5.50
CA LEU A 540 17.46 -33.32 -6.38
C LEU A 540 18.61 -32.61 -5.62
N ALA A 541 18.33 -32.09 -4.42
CA ALA A 541 19.34 -31.47 -3.57
C ALA A 541 20.40 -32.49 -3.11
N SER A 542 20.02 -33.76 -2.91
CA SER A 542 20.95 -34.83 -2.53
C SER A 542 21.92 -35.22 -3.65
N MET A 543 21.55 -35.00 -4.91
CA MET A 543 22.39 -35.29 -6.09
C MET A 543 23.47 -34.22 -6.36
N ASN A 544 23.45 -33.09 -5.64
CA ASN A 544 24.23 -31.89 -5.96
C ASN A 544 25.67 -31.83 -5.40
N SER A 545 26.20 -32.95 -4.93
CA SER A 545 27.56 -33.06 -4.39
C SER A 545 28.64 -33.28 -5.47
N MET A 546 28.63 -32.49 -6.55
CA MET A 546 29.67 -32.55 -7.59
C MET A 546 30.56 -31.30 -7.56
N PRO A 547 31.90 -31.44 -7.43
CA PRO A 547 32.83 -30.31 -7.40
C PRO A 547 32.94 -29.62 -8.76
N VAL A 548 33.19 -28.31 -8.76
CA VAL A 548 33.50 -27.51 -9.95
C VAL A 548 35.02 -27.55 -10.18
N PRO A 549 35.54 -28.18 -11.25
CA PRO A 549 36.97 -28.23 -11.54
C PRO A 549 37.38 -27.15 -12.56
N GLU A 550 38.65 -26.73 -12.50
CA GLU A 550 39.25 -25.73 -13.38
C GLU A 550 39.58 -26.30 -14.78
N GLY A 551 39.17 -25.59 -15.84
CA GLY A 551 39.46 -25.96 -17.23
C GLY A 551 39.21 -24.83 -18.24
N HIS A 552 39.96 -24.85 -19.35
CA HIS A 552 40.14 -23.74 -20.30
C HIS A 552 39.14 -23.65 -21.48
N VAL A 553 37.98 -24.33 -21.44
CA VAL A 553 36.93 -24.19 -22.47
C VAL A 553 35.88 -23.20 -21.98
N ARG A 554 35.37 -22.31 -22.85
CA ARG A 554 34.34 -21.33 -22.47
C ARG A 554 33.06 -22.08 -22.09
N ALA A 555 32.77 -22.12 -20.79
CA ALA A 555 31.60 -22.78 -20.26
C ALA A 555 30.31 -22.17 -20.85
N HIS A 556 29.40 -23.03 -21.31
CA HIS A 556 28.06 -22.63 -21.75
C HIS A 556 27.01 -23.59 -21.21
N TRP A 557 25.79 -23.08 -21.00
CA TRP A 557 24.67 -23.91 -20.59
C TRP A 557 24.11 -24.68 -21.78
N ARG A 558 24.02 -26.00 -21.65
CA ARG A 558 23.11 -26.81 -22.47
C ARG A 558 21.75 -26.80 -21.78
N ARG A 559 20.75 -26.24 -22.45
CA ARG A 559 19.38 -26.09 -21.92
C ARG A 559 18.76 -27.46 -21.64
N GLY A 560 18.02 -27.52 -20.53
CA GLY A 560 17.17 -28.66 -20.21
C GLY A 560 15.88 -28.63 -21.02
N HIS A 561 15.16 -29.75 -21.06
CA HIS A 561 13.82 -29.83 -21.64
C HIS A 561 13.05 -31.00 -21.02
N TRP A 562 11.73 -30.99 -21.23
CA TRP A 562 10.85 -32.08 -20.82
C TRP A 562 10.65 -33.08 -21.96
N ARG A 563 10.76 -34.37 -21.65
CA ARG A 563 10.61 -35.45 -22.64
C ARG A 563 9.55 -36.45 -22.21
N ARG A 564 8.67 -36.82 -23.14
CA ARG A 564 7.71 -37.93 -22.96
C ARG A 564 8.41 -39.25 -23.32
N GLN A 565 8.88 -39.98 -22.31
CA GLN A 565 9.61 -41.24 -22.48
C GLN A 565 8.68 -42.46 -22.49
N PRO A 566 8.77 -43.34 -23.51
CA PRO A 566 8.16 -44.66 -23.51
C PRO A 566 8.63 -45.55 -22.34
N TYR A 567 7.70 -46.21 -21.66
CA TYR A 567 8.01 -47.18 -20.60
C TYR A 567 6.93 -48.28 -20.49
N GLY A 568 7.12 -49.23 -19.57
CA GLY A 568 6.20 -50.35 -19.34
C GLY A 568 6.31 -51.48 -20.38
N GLU A 569 5.46 -52.49 -20.23
CA GLU A 569 5.42 -53.63 -21.14
C GLU A 569 5.13 -53.18 -22.57
N GLY A 570 5.92 -53.67 -23.53
CA GLY A 570 5.81 -53.30 -24.94
C GLY A 570 6.01 -51.80 -25.24
N ARG A 571 6.54 -51.00 -24.30
CA ARG A 571 6.59 -49.53 -24.40
C ARG A 571 5.21 -48.90 -24.64
N ALA A 572 4.15 -49.48 -24.11
CA ALA A 572 2.78 -48.98 -24.27
C ALA A 572 2.51 -47.71 -23.44
N LEU A 573 3.24 -47.52 -22.33
CA LEU A 573 3.05 -46.38 -21.43
C LEU A 573 4.01 -45.23 -21.78
N ARG A 574 3.67 -44.02 -21.33
CA ARG A 574 4.48 -42.81 -21.51
C ARG A 574 4.59 -42.09 -20.17
N LYS A 575 5.82 -41.74 -19.76
CA LYS A 575 6.09 -40.93 -18.58
C LYS A 575 6.80 -39.64 -18.97
N LEU A 576 6.50 -38.56 -18.27
CA LEU A 576 7.23 -37.31 -18.42
C LEU A 576 8.53 -37.42 -17.62
N ILE A 577 9.66 -37.07 -18.24
CA ILE A 577 10.95 -36.99 -17.57
C ILE A 577 11.58 -35.63 -17.84
N TRP A 578 12.35 -35.15 -16.86
CA TRP A 578 13.16 -33.96 -17.04
C TRP A 578 14.54 -34.34 -17.55
N VAL A 579 14.93 -33.79 -18.69
CA VAL A 579 16.33 -33.77 -19.13
C VAL A 579 16.94 -32.49 -18.55
N MET A 580 17.67 -32.64 -17.44
CA MET A 580 18.18 -31.49 -16.69
C MET A 580 19.19 -30.65 -17.49
N PRO A 581 19.21 -29.33 -17.28
CA PRO A 581 20.24 -28.46 -17.85
C PRO A 581 21.60 -28.81 -17.27
N MET A 582 22.64 -28.73 -18.10
CA MET A 582 24.01 -29.00 -17.69
C MET A 582 24.95 -27.89 -18.16
N LEU A 583 25.91 -27.53 -17.33
CA LEU A 583 27.00 -26.64 -17.71
C LEU A 583 28.04 -27.45 -18.49
N VAL A 584 28.18 -27.16 -19.78
CA VAL A 584 29.09 -27.87 -20.69
C VAL A 584 30.34 -27.03 -20.90
N GLY A 585 31.50 -27.70 -20.97
CA GLY A 585 32.80 -27.03 -21.13
C GLY A 585 33.53 -26.72 -19.82
N ALA A 586 33.02 -27.18 -18.68
CA ALA A 586 33.69 -27.09 -17.37
C ALA A 586 34.70 -28.25 -17.10
N GLY A 587 35.28 -28.86 -18.15
CA GLY A 587 36.17 -30.05 -18.11
C GLY A 587 35.37 -31.36 -18.01
N ASP A 588 35.51 -32.41 -18.82
CA ASP A 588 36.65 -33.04 -19.50
C ASP A 588 36.26 -33.53 -20.93
N LYS A 589 37.24 -34.08 -21.68
CA LYS A 589 37.10 -34.71 -23.01
C LYS A 589 36.50 -36.12 -23.00
N ASP A 590 36.16 -36.66 -21.83
CA ASP A 590 35.47 -37.94 -21.69
C ASP A 590 34.08 -37.72 -21.07
N GLU A 591 33.09 -37.39 -21.92
CA GLU A 591 31.68 -37.48 -21.56
C GLU A 591 31.36 -38.95 -21.21
N PRO A 592 30.87 -39.29 -20.00
CA PRO A 592 29.79 -40.25 -19.98
C PRO A 592 28.65 -39.57 -20.72
N LEU A 593 28.28 -40.11 -21.88
CA LEU A 593 27.10 -39.77 -22.70
C LEU A 593 25.77 -40.01 -21.96
N GLY A 594 25.70 -39.65 -20.68
CA GLY A 594 24.61 -39.93 -19.76
C GLY A 594 23.85 -38.67 -19.41
N HIS A 595 22.56 -38.68 -19.65
CA HIS A 595 21.63 -37.71 -19.10
C HIS A 595 21.42 -38.03 -17.61
N LEU A 596 21.53 -37.02 -16.73
CA LEU A 596 21.11 -37.16 -15.34
C LEU A 596 19.57 -37.15 -15.30
N TYR A 597 19.00 -38.19 -14.71
CA TYR A 597 17.56 -38.32 -14.50
C TYR A 597 17.31 -38.43 -12.98
N LEU A 598 16.28 -37.77 -12.48
CA LEU A 598 15.65 -38.19 -11.23
C LEU A 598 15.04 -39.58 -11.47
N VAL A 599 15.42 -40.55 -10.63
CA VAL A 599 14.91 -41.92 -10.72
C VAL A 599 13.62 -41.99 -9.93
N SER A 600 12.50 -42.00 -10.66
CA SER A 600 11.14 -42.25 -10.13
C SER A 600 10.92 -43.70 -9.74
#